data_AF-A0A167MZN1-F1
#
_entry.id   AF-A0A167MZN1-F1
#
_cell.length_a   1.000
_cell.length_b   1.000
_cell.length_c   1.000
_cell.angle_alpha   90.00
_cell.angle_beta   90.00
_cell.angle_gamma   90.00
#
_symmetry.space_group_name_H-M   'P 1'
#
loop_
_entity.id
_entity.type
_entity.pdbx_description
1 polymer ?
#
loop_
_entity_poly.entity_id
_entity_poly.type
_entity_poly.pdbx_seq_one_letter_code
_entity_poly.pdbx_strand_id
1 'polypeptide(L)'
;MMVDNDWNVTGVFDLEWMIAAPIDMLRIPGWLTWDSIDHVAGDGYEEYNEIREAFMKILKEEEAWMDTWGAAYGSKLSTVMNESWHTKRYWFYTSLLSVGGMDLLTRHGLPSEALFKMWCPGAIGVVERKLADRAVYLKEIAKLFKVSEKNGLSS
;
A
#
# COMPACT_ATOMS: atom_id res chain seq x y z
N MET A 1 -0.68 -4.23 -17.65
CA MET A 1 0.44 -4.92 -18.32
C MET A 1 -0.06 -5.58 -19.59
N MET A 2 0.78 -5.66 -20.61
CA MET A 2 0.52 -6.35 -21.87
C MET A 2 1.38 -7.61 -21.92
N VAL A 3 0.83 -8.68 -22.47
CA VAL A 3 1.53 -9.95 -22.67
C VAL A 3 1.39 -10.41 -24.12
N ASP A 4 2.35 -11.18 -24.60
CA ASP A 4 2.24 -11.90 -25.88
C ASP A 4 1.49 -13.24 -25.73
N ASN A 5 1.41 -14.01 -26.80
CA ASN A 5 0.75 -15.33 -26.82
C ASN A 5 1.45 -16.37 -25.93
N ASP A 6 2.72 -16.15 -25.59
CA ASP A 6 3.55 -17.02 -24.77
C ASP A 6 3.63 -16.52 -23.32
N TRP A 7 2.75 -15.58 -22.93
CA TRP A 7 2.69 -14.96 -21.60
C TRP A 7 3.90 -14.11 -21.20
N ASN A 8 4.78 -13.75 -22.14
CA ASN A 8 5.87 -12.83 -21.85
C ASN A 8 5.33 -11.42 -21.72
N VAL A 9 5.79 -10.67 -20.71
CA VAL A 9 5.41 -9.27 -20.53
C VAL A 9 6.02 -8.42 -21.65
N THR A 10 5.17 -7.84 -22.50
CA THR A 10 5.57 -7.00 -23.64
C THR A 10 5.45 -5.50 -23.37
N GLY A 11 4.76 -5.12 -22.29
CA GLY A 11 4.62 -3.73 -21.90
C GLY A 11 4.00 -3.56 -20.53
N VAL A 12 4.37 -2.47 -19.86
CA VAL A 12 3.73 -1.99 -18.63
C VAL A 12 3.13 -0.63 -18.94
N PHE A 13 1.83 -0.48 -18.66
CA PHE A 13 1.10 0.77 -18.80
C PHE A 13 0.57 1.16 -17.42
N ASP A 14 0.14 2.42 -17.30
CA ASP A 14 -0.39 2.99 -16.05
C ASP A 14 0.66 3.06 -14.92
N LEU A 15 1.70 3.87 -15.16
CA LEU A 15 2.85 4.01 -14.25
C LEU A 15 2.63 5.10 -13.18
N GLU A 16 1.46 5.74 -13.12
CA GLU A 16 1.21 6.86 -12.20
C GLU A 16 1.23 6.43 -10.71
N TRP A 17 1.07 5.13 -10.47
CA TRP A 17 1.12 4.51 -9.14
C TRP A 17 2.46 3.80 -8.84
N MET A 18 3.44 3.89 -9.74
CA MET A 18 4.77 3.35 -9.47
C MET A 18 5.52 4.25 -8.50
N ILE A 19 6.16 3.61 -7.51
CA ILE A 19 7.04 4.27 -6.56
C ILE A 19 8.49 3.86 -6.82
N ALA A 20 9.41 4.80 -6.62
CA ALA A 20 10.82 4.47 -6.43
C ALA A 20 11.00 3.96 -4.99
N ALA A 21 11.06 2.65 -4.82
CA ALA A 21 11.15 2.00 -3.52
C ALA A 21 12.53 1.36 -3.30
N PRO A 22 12.97 1.21 -2.04
CA PRO A 22 14.09 0.35 -1.71
C PRO A 22 13.89 -1.08 -2.22
N ILE A 23 14.97 -1.75 -2.63
CA ILE A 23 14.92 -3.12 -3.18
C ILE A 23 14.37 -4.15 -2.17
N ASP A 24 14.55 -3.92 -0.88
CA ASP A 24 14.05 -4.72 0.23
C ASP A 24 12.54 -4.53 0.49
N MET A 25 11.88 -3.64 -0.24
CA MET A 25 10.43 -3.44 -0.23
C MET A 25 9.67 -4.41 -1.13
N LEU A 26 10.38 -5.24 -1.90
CA LEU A 26 9.79 -6.28 -2.73
C LEU A 26 9.06 -7.33 -1.87
N ARG A 27 7.89 -7.74 -2.34
CA ARG A 27 7.00 -8.72 -1.70
C ARG A 27 6.50 -9.72 -2.72
N ILE A 28 6.08 -10.89 -2.25
CA ILE A 28 5.39 -11.84 -3.13
C ILE A 28 4.12 -11.18 -3.68
N PRO A 29 3.69 -11.53 -4.90
CA PRO A 29 2.47 -10.97 -5.47
C PRO A 29 1.26 -11.21 -4.55
N GLY A 30 0.51 -10.14 -4.24
CA GLY A 30 -0.60 -10.20 -3.28
C GLY A 30 -1.75 -11.13 -3.71
N TRP A 31 -1.90 -11.40 -5.00
CA TRP A 31 -2.90 -12.33 -5.54
C TRP A 31 -2.60 -13.81 -5.25
N LEU A 32 -1.42 -14.15 -4.73
CA LEU A 32 -1.10 -15.53 -4.36
C LEU A 32 -1.92 -16.03 -3.18
N THR A 33 -2.29 -15.14 -2.26
CA THR A 33 -3.07 -15.51 -1.07
C THR A 33 -4.36 -14.71 -0.94
N TRP A 34 -4.42 -13.51 -1.54
CA TRP A 34 -5.52 -12.55 -1.36
C TRP A 34 -5.80 -12.12 0.08
N ASP A 35 -4.90 -12.45 1.00
CA ASP A 35 -5.08 -12.16 2.42
C ASP A 35 -4.83 -10.70 2.75
N SER A 36 -5.57 -10.23 3.75
CA SER A 36 -5.33 -8.94 4.38
C SER A 36 -4.09 -8.98 5.26
N ILE A 37 -3.41 -7.84 5.40
CA ILE A 37 -2.20 -7.75 6.23
C ILE A 37 -2.45 -8.11 7.70
N ASP A 38 -3.65 -7.80 8.20
CA ASP A 38 -4.11 -8.13 9.55
C ASP A 38 -4.31 -9.63 9.74
N HIS A 39 -4.83 -10.33 8.72
CA HIS A 39 -4.92 -11.79 8.77
C HIS A 39 -3.53 -12.42 8.74
N VAL A 40 -2.66 -11.97 7.83
CA VAL A 40 -1.28 -12.47 7.66
C VAL A 40 -0.40 -12.18 8.88
N ALA A 41 -0.64 -11.08 9.59
CA ALA A 41 0.05 -10.75 10.84
C ALA A 41 -0.48 -11.52 12.06
N GLY A 42 -1.65 -12.15 11.95
CA GLY A 42 -2.32 -12.90 13.01
C GLY A 42 -2.48 -14.37 12.66
N ASP A 43 -3.72 -14.84 12.59
CA ASP A 43 -4.07 -16.26 12.47
C ASP A 43 -3.60 -16.90 11.15
N GLY A 44 -3.46 -16.12 10.08
CA GLY A 44 -3.04 -16.58 8.76
C GLY A 44 -1.52 -16.59 8.54
N TYR A 45 -0.71 -16.29 9.57
CA TYR A 45 0.74 -16.16 9.41
C TYR A 45 1.39 -17.42 8.83
N GLU A 46 1.03 -18.60 9.35
CA GLU A 46 1.69 -19.86 8.97
C GLU A 46 1.35 -20.25 7.53
N GLU A 47 0.07 -20.22 7.17
CA GLU A 47 -0.40 -20.49 5.79
C GLU A 47 0.24 -19.53 4.78
N TYR A 48 0.30 -18.24 5.12
CA TYR A 48 0.98 -17.26 4.29
C TYR A 48 2.48 -17.57 4.15
N ASN A 49 3.15 -17.94 5.25
CA ASN A 49 4.57 -18.26 5.22
C ASN A 49 4.85 -19.51 4.38
N GLU A 50 4.00 -20.53 4.42
CA GLU A 50 4.13 -21.73 3.58
C GLU A 50 4.06 -21.38 2.08
N ILE A 51 3.05 -20.59 1.67
CA ILE A 51 2.90 -20.14 0.28
C ILE A 51 4.09 -19.27 -0.13
N ARG A 52 4.52 -18.36 0.75
CA ARG A 52 5.71 -17.52 0.54
C ARG A 52 6.95 -18.38 0.33
N GLU A 53 7.19 -19.38 1.17
CA GLU A 53 8.37 -20.26 1.05
C GLU A 53 8.35 -21.07 -0.25
N ALA A 54 7.19 -21.58 -0.67
CA ALA A 54 7.03 -22.23 -1.96
C ALA A 54 7.37 -21.30 -3.13
N PHE A 55 6.88 -20.05 -3.09
CA PHE A 55 7.21 -19.03 -4.09
C PHE A 55 8.72 -18.71 -4.10
N MET A 56 9.33 -18.51 -2.92
CA MET A 56 10.76 -18.20 -2.82
C MET A 56 11.64 -19.34 -3.34
N LYS A 57 11.21 -20.59 -3.17
CA LYS A 57 11.90 -21.75 -3.73
C LYS A 57 11.90 -21.71 -5.26
N ILE A 58 10.74 -21.52 -5.88
CA ILE A 58 10.61 -21.43 -7.35
C ILE A 58 11.40 -20.23 -7.87
N LEU A 59 11.27 -19.06 -7.25
CA LEU A 59 12.00 -17.86 -7.65
C LEU A 59 13.52 -18.10 -7.65
N LYS A 60 14.04 -18.78 -6.63
CA LYS A 60 15.47 -19.11 -6.53
C LYS A 60 15.93 -20.09 -7.61
N GLU A 61 15.09 -21.05 -7.98
CA GLU A 61 15.35 -22.01 -9.06
C GLU A 61 15.36 -21.31 -10.43
N GLU A 62 14.39 -20.44 -10.69
CA GLU A 62 14.31 -19.62 -11.91
C GLU A 62 15.51 -18.66 -12.03
N GLU A 63 15.90 -17.99 -10.93
CA GLU A 63 17.09 -17.14 -10.90
C GLU A 63 18.39 -17.90 -11.18
N ALA A 64 18.45 -19.20 -10.87
CA ALA A 64 19.59 -20.04 -11.20
C ALA A 64 19.58 -20.47 -12.68
N TRP A 65 18.39 -20.70 -13.25
CA TRP A 65 18.22 -21.10 -14.65
C TRP A 65 18.49 -19.97 -15.64
N MET A 66 18.17 -18.71 -15.29
CA MET A 66 18.27 -17.58 -16.23
C MET A 66 19.67 -16.96 -16.33
N ASP A 67 20.65 -17.42 -15.54
CA ASP A 67 22.09 -17.09 -15.43
C ASP A 67 22.59 -15.62 -15.66
N THR A 68 21.77 -14.61 -15.97
CA THR A 68 22.28 -13.29 -16.41
C THR A 68 21.38 -12.05 -16.19
N TRP A 69 20.14 -12.13 -15.68
CA TRP A 69 19.28 -10.92 -15.58
C TRP A 69 18.98 -10.40 -14.16
N GLY A 70 19.27 -11.17 -13.11
CA GLY A 70 18.61 -10.99 -11.79
C GLY A 70 19.44 -10.34 -10.67
N ALA A 71 20.66 -9.87 -10.92
CA ALA A 71 21.45 -9.22 -9.88
C ALA A 71 21.03 -7.74 -9.77
N ALA A 72 19.91 -7.46 -9.11
CA ALA A 72 19.56 -6.10 -8.74
C ALA A 72 20.63 -5.60 -7.75
N TYR A 73 21.54 -4.75 -8.24
CA TYR A 73 22.71 -4.25 -7.49
C TYR A 73 23.66 -5.32 -6.94
N GLY A 74 23.83 -6.45 -7.66
CA GLY A 74 24.79 -7.50 -7.26
C GLY A 74 24.22 -8.58 -6.34
N SER A 75 22.93 -8.51 -5.97
CA SER A 75 22.23 -9.51 -5.15
C SER A 75 21.06 -10.12 -5.91
N LYS A 76 20.81 -11.41 -5.66
CA LYS A 76 19.61 -12.10 -6.14
C LYS A 76 18.37 -11.55 -5.42
N LEU A 77 17.26 -11.38 -6.13
CA LEU A 77 15.99 -10.93 -5.55
C LEU A 77 15.51 -11.92 -4.49
N SER A 78 15.69 -13.23 -4.72
CA SER A 78 15.32 -14.24 -3.73
C SER A 78 16.02 -14.05 -2.38
N THR A 79 17.29 -13.64 -2.40
CA THR A 79 18.06 -13.32 -1.20
C THR A 79 17.51 -12.08 -0.52
N VAL A 80 17.33 -10.99 -1.26
CA VAL A 80 16.84 -9.70 -0.72
C VAL A 80 15.45 -9.85 -0.07
N MET A 81 14.53 -10.54 -0.75
CA MET A 81 13.16 -10.74 -0.26
C MET A 81 13.14 -11.63 1.00
N ASN A 82 13.94 -12.70 1.06
CA ASN A 82 14.05 -13.51 2.28
C ASN A 82 14.69 -12.74 3.43
N GLU A 83 15.74 -11.96 3.18
CA GLU A 83 16.34 -11.11 4.21
C GLU A 83 15.34 -10.07 4.75
N SER A 84 14.54 -9.46 3.87
CA SER A 84 13.50 -8.51 4.27
C SER A 84 12.47 -9.17 5.20
N TRP A 85 12.10 -10.42 4.94
CA TRP A 85 11.23 -11.21 5.80
C TRP A 85 11.85 -11.49 7.18
N HIS A 86 13.09 -12.01 7.21
CA HIS A 86 13.77 -12.36 8.47
C HIS A 86 14.11 -11.15 9.33
N THR A 87 14.51 -10.05 8.72
CA THR A 87 14.81 -8.78 9.41
C THR A 87 13.56 -7.98 9.78
N LYS A 88 12.36 -8.52 9.50
CA LYS A 88 11.05 -7.89 9.72
C LYS A 88 10.81 -6.58 8.96
N ARG A 89 11.71 -6.21 8.03
CA ARG A 89 11.54 -5.06 7.12
C ARG A 89 10.29 -5.20 6.25
N TYR A 90 9.95 -6.42 5.84
CA TYR A 90 8.71 -6.73 5.13
C TYR A 90 7.48 -6.14 5.86
N TRP A 91 7.38 -6.33 7.17
CA TRP A 91 6.24 -5.87 7.96
C TRP A 91 6.19 -4.35 8.09
N PHE A 92 7.37 -3.73 8.22
CA PHE A 92 7.49 -2.28 8.24
C PHE A 92 7.06 -1.66 6.90
N TYR A 93 7.53 -2.18 5.76
CA TYR A 93 7.15 -1.64 4.46
C TYR A 93 5.68 -1.93 4.12
N THR A 94 5.19 -3.13 4.43
CA THR A 94 3.80 -3.51 4.14
C THR A 94 2.84 -2.67 4.98
N SER A 95 3.23 -2.29 6.19
CA SER A 95 2.43 -1.36 7.00
C SER A 95 2.39 0.05 6.43
N LEU A 96 3.48 0.59 5.88
CA LEU A 96 3.45 1.90 5.21
C LEU A 96 2.56 1.93 3.95
N LEU A 97 2.36 0.78 3.29
CA LEU A 97 1.56 0.66 2.07
C LEU A 97 0.10 0.24 2.30
N SER A 98 -0.29 -0.03 3.54
CA SER A 98 -1.63 -0.55 3.85
C SER A 98 -2.26 0.16 5.03
N VAL A 99 -3.51 0.60 4.86
CA VAL A 99 -4.30 1.21 5.94
C VAL A 99 -4.42 0.27 7.16
N GLY A 100 -4.69 -1.03 6.93
CA GLY A 100 -4.75 -2.02 8.00
C GLY A 100 -3.39 -2.22 8.68
N GLY A 101 -2.30 -2.12 7.92
CA GLY A 101 -0.95 -2.25 8.45
C GLY A 101 -0.53 -1.08 9.33
N MET A 102 -0.98 0.13 9.03
CA MET A 102 -0.75 1.28 9.90
C MET A 102 -1.53 1.20 11.21
N ASP A 103 -2.74 0.66 11.19
CA ASP A 103 -3.50 0.41 12.41
C ASP A 103 -2.78 -0.62 13.31
N LEU A 104 -2.13 -1.61 12.71
CA LEU A 104 -1.23 -2.50 13.46
C LEU A 104 -0.05 -1.74 14.08
N LEU A 105 0.61 -0.84 13.34
CA LEU A 105 1.71 -0.03 13.89
C LEU A 105 1.26 0.82 15.09
N THR A 106 0.08 1.45 15.02
CA THR A 106 -0.43 2.27 16.13
C THR A 106 -0.76 1.43 17.36
N ARG A 107 -1.38 0.25 17.18
CA ARG A 107 -1.64 -0.70 18.28
C ARG A 107 -0.34 -1.19 18.94
N HIS A 108 0.75 -1.28 18.19
CA HIS A 108 2.05 -1.74 18.68
C HIS A 108 3.00 -0.63 19.14
N GLY A 109 2.52 0.62 19.28
CA GLY A 109 3.22 1.67 20.02
C GLY A 109 3.75 2.84 19.18
N LEU A 110 3.50 2.88 17.87
CA LEU A 110 3.75 4.08 17.06
C LEU A 110 2.63 5.10 17.31
N PRO A 111 2.93 6.34 17.76
CA PRO A 111 1.90 7.35 17.98
C PRO A 111 1.17 7.67 16.67
N SER A 112 -0.16 7.72 16.70
CA SER A 112 -0.97 8.07 15.53
C SER A 112 -0.64 9.46 14.98
N GLU A 113 -0.20 10.38 15.85
CA GLU A 113 0.22 11.73 15.46
C GLU A 113 1.55 11.74 14.70
N ALA A 114 2.37 10.69 14.83
CA ALA A 114 3.59 10.54 14.06
C ALA A 114 3.29 10.05 12.64
N LEU A 115 2.29 9.18 12.48
CA LEU A 115 1.95 8.56 11.20
C LEU A 115 1.53 9.56 10.12
N PHE A 116 0.58 10.46 10.43
CA PHE A 116 0.07 11.37 9.39
C PHE A 116 1.14 12.34 8.88
N LYS A 117 2.14 12.65 9.72
CA LYS A 117 3.27 13.50 9.37
C LYS A 117 4.23 12.83 8.38
N MET A 118 4.28 11.49 8.35
CA MET A 118 5.08 10.73 7.39
C MET A 118 4.52 10.82 5.97
N TRP A 119 3.20 10.97 5.82
CA TRP A 119 2.56 11.06 4.50
C TRP A 119 2.44 12.47 3.95
N CYS A 120 2.20 13.45 4.81
CA CYS A 120 2.02 14.83 4.36
C CYS A 120 2.72 15.79 5.33
N PRO A 121 3.90 16.30 4.94
CA PRO A 121 4.51 17.45 5.60
C PRO A 121 3.55 18.64 5.51
N GLY A 122 2.83 18.94 6.60
CA GLY A 122 1.82 20.00 6.64
C GLY A 122 0.36 19.54 6.67
N ALA A 123 0.09 18.26 6.96
CA ALA A 123 -1.27 17.75 7.08
C ALA A 123 -2.16 18.56 8.04
N ILE A 124 -1.61 19.12 9.12
CA ILE A 124 -2.35 20.00 10.04
C ILE A 124 -2.92 21.21 9.29
N GLY A 125 -2.10 21.90 8.49
CA GLY A 125 -2.56 23.06 7.71
C GLY A 125 -3.58 22.69 6.63
N VAL A 126 -3.49 21.48 6.07
CA VAL A 126 -4.53 20.95 5.16
C VAL A 126 -5.86 20.76 5.90
N VAL A 127 -5.82 20.16 7.09
CA VAL A 127 -7.01 19.95 7.94
C VAL A 127 -7.64 21.28 8.34
N GLU A 128 -6.83 22.24 8.81
CA GLU A 128 -7.31 23.59 9.18
C GLU A 128 -8.01 24.28 8.01
N ARG A 129 -7.40 24.26 6.81
CA ARG A 129 -8.03 24.81 5.60
C ARG A 129 -9.35 24.10 5.27
N LYS A 130 -9.37 22.77 5.31
CA LYS A 130 -10.59 21.99 5.02
C LYS A 130 -11.71 22.25 6.04
N LEU A 131 -11.37 22.47 7.30
CA LEU A 131 -12.35 22.84 8.33
C LEU A 131 -12.92 24.25 8.08
N ALA A 132 -12.09 25.20 7.67
CA ALA A 132 -12.54 26.53 7.27
C ALA A 132 -13.45 26.48 6.04
N ASP A 133 -13.05 25.75 5.00
CA ASP A 133 -13.85 25.55 3.78
C ASP A 133 -15.20 24.92 4.10
N ARG A 134 -15.22 23.88 4.96
CA ARG A 134 -16.46 23.23 5.42
C ARG A 134 -17.38 24.20 6.14
N ALA A 135 -16.84 25.08 6.97
CA ALA A 135 -17.64 26.08 7.68
C ALA A 135 -18.29 27.10 6.72
N VAL A 136 -17.60 27.47 5.64
CA VAL A 136 -18.17 28.31 4.56
C VAL A 136 -19.25 27.55 3.81
N TYR A 137 -18.95 26.34 3.36
CA TYR A 137 -19.87 25.49 2.61
C TYR A 137 -21.19 25.22 3.37
N LEU A 138 -21.11 24.92 4.66
CA LEU A 138 -22.31 24.71 5.49
C LEU A 138 -23.19 25.96 5.60
N LYS A 139 -22.59 27.16 5.59
CA LYS A 139 -23.37 28.42 5.55
C LYS A 139 -24.06 28.61 4.21
N GLU A 140 -23.41 28.25 3.11
CA GLU A 140 -23.98 28.32 1.76
C GLU A 140 -25.14 27.34 1.59
N ILE A 141 -24.97 26.08 2.02
CA ILE A 141 -26.05 25.09 2.09
C ILE A 141 -27.22 25.63 2.91
N ALA A 142 -26.97 26.13 4.12
CA ALA A 142 -28.04 26.65 4.97
C ALA A 142 -28.79 27.83 4.32
N LYS A 143 -28.14 28.64 3.49
CA LYS A 143 -28.80 29.69 2.71
C LYS A 143 -29.64 29.11 1.58
N LEU A 144 -29.09 28.19 0.79
CA LEU A 144 -29.80 27.54 -0.33
C LEU A 144 -31.11 26.87 0.12
N PHE A 145 -31.07 26.10 1.21
CA PHE A 145 -32.26 25.40 1.71
C PHE A 145 -33.28 26.33 2.39
N LYS A 146 -32.83 27.41 3.06
CA LYS A 146 -33.76 28.45 3.58
C LYS A 146 -34.41 29.29 2.48
N VAL A 147 -33.73 29.48 1.34
CA VAL A 147 -34.29 30.15 0.16
C VAL A 147 -35.28 29.22 -0.57
N SER A 148 -34.99 27.92 -0.60
CA SER A 148 -35.91 26.90 -1.14
C SER A 148 -37.22 26.79 -0.36
N GLU A 149 -37.20 26.85 0.98
CA GLU A 149 -38.44 26.84 1.79
C GLU A 149 -39.26 28.12 1.59
N LYS A 150 -38.62 29.29 1.46
CA LYS A 150 -39.32 30.55 1.20
C LYS A 150 -39.94 30.62 -0.19
N ASN A 151 -39.34 29.97 -1.18
CA ASN A 151 -39.83 29.95 -2.56
C ASN A 151 -40.86 28.83 -2.81
N GLY A 152 -41.07 27.91 -1.86
CA GLY A 152 -42.06 26.83 -1.93
C GLY A 152 -43.39 27.14 -1.22
N LEU A 153 -43.54 28.32 -0.62
CA LEU A 153 -44.74 28.78 0.10
C LEU A 153 -45.52 29.89 -0.61
N SER A 154 -45.23 30.12 -1.90
CA SER A 154 -46.05 30.95 -2.78
C SER A 154 -46.79 30.08 -3.80
N SER A 155 -47.84 29.41 -3.35
CA SER A 155 -48.91 28.88 -4.20
C SER A 155 -50.22 28.83 -3.41
#